data_AF-A0A2I0H1T2-F1
#
_entry.id   AF-A0A2I0H1T2-F1
#
_cell.length_a   1.000
_cell.length_b   1.000
_cell.length_c   1.000
_cell.angle_alpha   90.00
_cell.angle_beta   90.00
_cell.angle_gamma   90.00
#
_symmetry.space_group_name_H-M   'P 1'
#
loop_
_entity.id
_entity.type
_entity.pdbx_description
1 polymer ?
#
loop_
_entity_poly.entity_id
_entity_poly.type
_entity_poly.pdbx_seq_one_letter_code
_entity_poly.pdbx_strand_id
1 'polypeptide(L)'
;MELPDGSKEAPLADYMVSSVDFVGWDSDLSQIVEYFDAKGPKVDFAPVAGRSGEIVDVVARADVETLRGYPRLLGGGSVGPDGELMVGAAIGTRESDKVRLEPLVKAGANVVVLDSSQGNSIYQIEMIKYIKRTYPKLDLIGGNVVTMSQADNLIKAGVDGLRVGMGSGSICTTQEVCAVGRGQ
;
A
#
# COMPACT_ATOMS: atom_id res chain seq x y z
N MET A 1 16.25 14.59 25.01
CA MET A 1 17.53 15.02 25.59
C MET A 1 17.48 16.53 25.62
N GLU A 2 17.16 17.13 26.76
CA GLU A 2 17.20 18.59 26.96
C GLU A 2 18.64 18.97 27.32
N LEU A 3 19.13 20.06 26.76
CA LEU A 3 20.44 20.58 27.12
C LEU A 3 20.42 21.05 28.59
N PRO A 4 21.57 20.98 29.30
CA PRO A 4 21.66 21.41 30.70
C PRO A 4 21.20 22.86 30.95
N ASP A 5 21.14 23.68 29.90
CA ASP A 5 20.71 25.07 29.89
C ASP A 5 19.33 25.31 29.24
N GLY A 6 18.68 24.27 28.71
CA GLY A 6 17.41 24.36 27.99
C GLY A 6 17.48 25.13 26.66
N SER A 7 18.66 25.50 26.17
CA SER A 7 18.82 26.21 24.90
C SER A 7 18.58 25.24 23.72
N LYS A 8 18.07 25.76 22.59
CA LYS A 8 17.90 24.99 21.33
C LYS A 8 18.85 25.50 20.23
N GLU A 9 19.85 26.29 20.60
CA GLU A 9 20.72 27.00 19.67
C GLU A 9 22.00 26.22 19.31
N ALA A 10 22.25 25.09 19.97
CA ALA A 10 23.44 24.31 19.71
C ALA A 10 23.36 23.56 18.36
N PRO A 11 24.43 23.58 17.54
CA PRO A 11 24.49 22.84 16.28
C PRO A 11 24.22 21.34 16.46
N LEU A 12 23.44 20.74 15.54
CA LEU A 12 23.19 19.28 15.53
C LEU A 12 24.50 18.47 15.50
N ALA A 13 25.54 19.01 14.85
CA ALA A 13 26.86 18.41 14.77
C ALA A 13 27.50 18.12 16.13
N ASP A 14 27.11 18.84 17.18
CA ASP A 14 27.67 18.70 18.53
C ASP A 14 27.06 17.51 19.29
N TYR A 15 25.94 16.95 18.80
CA TYR A 15 25.21 15.84 19.44
C TYR A 15 25.03 14.62 18.54
N MET A 16 25.25 14.77 17.23
CA MET A 16 25.15 13.65 16.30
C MET A 16 26.25 12.64 16.58
N VAL A 17 25.91 11.36 16.49
CA VAL A 17 26.90 10.29 16.52
C VAL A 17 27.47 10.16 15.11
N SER A 18 28.77 10.34 14.97
CA SER A 18 29.45 10.04 13.70
C SER A 18 29.50 8.53 13.50
N SER A 19 28.97 8.07 12.37
CA SER A 19 29.07 6.68 11.91
C SER A 19 29.67 6.66 10.52
N VAL A 20 30.66 5.80 10.31
CA VAL A 20 31.19 5.46 8.98
C VAL A 20 30.66 4.11 8.49
N ASP A 21 29.79 3.48 9.28
CA ASP A 21 29.19 2.19 8.96
C ASP A 21 27.89 2.38 8.19
N PHE A 22 27.73 1.59 7.15
CA PHE A 22 26.57 1.55 6.26
C PHE A 22 26.42 0.14 5.68
N VAL A 23 25.23 -0.15 5.18
CA VAL A 23 24.99 -1.30 4.29
C VAL A 23 25.04 -0.81 2.84
N GLY A 24 25.50 -1.65 1.91
CA GLY A 24 25.52 -1.30 0.49
C GLY A 24 24.10 -1.28 -0.08
N TRP A 25 23.81 -0.38 -1.02
CA TRP A 25 22.51 -0.31 -1.73
C TRP A 25 22.10 -1.61 -2.44
N ASP A 26 23.05 -2.50 -2.70
CA ASP A 26 22.88 -3.81 -3.31
C ASP A 26 22.78 -4.96 -2.29
N SER A 27 22.66 -4.66 -1.00
CA SER A 27 22.58 -5.65 0.07
C SER A 27 21.21 -6.33 0.12
N ASP A 28 21.19 -7.65 0.24
CA ASP A 28 19.98 -8.43 0.48
C ASP A 28 19.58 -8.48 1.96
N LEU A 29 18.39 -9.02 2.25
CA LEU A 29 17.89 -9.12 3.62
C LEU A 29 18.81 -9.96 4.54
N SER A 30 19.50 -10.96 4.02
CA SER A 30 20.42 -11.79 4.82
C SER A 30 21.65 -10.98 5.23
N GLN A 31 22.21 -10.20 4.30
CA GLN A 31 23.35 -9.32 4.56
C GLN A 31 22.99 -8.21 5.56
N ILE A 32 21.77 -7.66 5.46
CA ILE A 32 21.23 -6.68 6.40
C ILE A 32 21.04 -7.31 7.79
N VAL A 33 20.54 -8.55 7.86
CA VAL A 33 20.42 -9.30 9.12
C VAL A 33 21.79 -9.50 9.76
N GLU A 34 22.78 -9.95 8.99
CA GLU A 34 24.16 -10.14 9.47
C GLU A 34 24.75 -8.83 10.00
N TYR A 35 24.50 -7.70 9.32
CA TYR A 35 24.90 -6.38 9.79
C TYR A 35 24.34 -6.07 11.18
N PHE A 36 23.03 -6.21 11.38
CA PHE A 36 22.39 -5.93 12.67
C PHE A 36 22.80 -6.93 13.77
N ASP A 37 22.98 -8.21 13.43
CA ASP A 37 23.45 -9.24 14.35
C ASP A 37 24.91 -8.93 14.80
N ALA A 38 25.77 -8.49 13.89
CA ALA A 38 27.16 -8.13 14.19
C ALA A 38 27.30 -6.84 15.02
N LYS A 39 26.45 -5.83 14.77
CA LYS A 39 26.46 -4.56 15.53
C LYS A 39 25.84 -4.68 16.92
N GLY A 40 25.01 -5.70 17.13
CA GLY A 40 24.32 -5.92 18.40
C GLY A 40 23.20 -4.91 18.68
N PRO A 41 22.45 -5.09 19.78
CA PRO A 41 21.14 -4.46 20.02
C PRO A 41 21.16 -2.94 20.26
N LYS A 42 22.34 -2.30 20.24
CA LYS A 42 22.47 -0.84 20.43
C LYS A 42 22.34 -0.06 19.12
N VAL A 43 22.34 -0.74 17.98
CA VAL A 43 22.20 -0.13 16.66
C VAL A 43 20.82 -0.45 16.12
N ASP A 44 19.99 0.58 16.05
CA ASP A 44 18.61 0.51 15.57
C ASP A 44 18.47 0.82 14.08
N PHE A 45 19.41 1.59 13.52
CA PHE A 45 19.34 2.06 12.14
C PHE A 45 20.66 1.82 11.41
N ALA A 46 20.56 1.44 10.13
CA ALA A 46 21.67 1.27 9.22
C ALA A 46 21.47 2.17 8.00
N PRO A 47 22.33 3.20 7.79
CA PRO A 47 22.32 3.96 6.55
C PRO A 47 22.64 3.04 5.37
N VAL A 48 21.94 3.22 4.26
CA VAL A 48 22.20 2.53 3.00
C VAL A 48 23.00 3.46 2.11
N ALA A 49 24.22 3.06 1.75
CA ALA A 49 25.10 3.84 0.91
C ALA A 49 25.03 3.40 -0.56
N GLY A 50 24.87 4.39 -1.44
CA GLY A 50 25.00 4.24 -2.88
C GLY A 50 26.45 4.10 -3.34
N ARG A 51 26.65 4.02 -4.66
CA ARG A 51 27.97 3.69 -5.26
C ARG A 51 29.02 4.78 -5.06
N SER A 52 28.62 6.03 -4.89
CA SER A 52 29.53 7.17 -4.69
C SER A 52 29.67 7.59 -3.22
N GLY A 53 29.19 6.76 -2.28
CA GLY A 53 29.26 7.03 -0.84
C GLY A 53 28.18 7.98 -0.31
N GLU A 54 27.22 8.36 -1.15
CA GLU A 54 26.00 9.06 -0.77
C GLU A 54 25.05 8.12 -0.02
N ILE A 55 24.36 8.62 1.00
CA ILE A 55 23.30 7.86 1.67
C ILE A 55 22.02 7.96 0.83
N VAL A 56 21.50 6.81 0.40
CA VAL A 56 20.32 6.70 -0.47
C VAL A 56 19.07 6.25 0.29
N ASP A 57 19.24 5.57 1.42
CA ASP A 57 18.13 5.03 2.22
C ASP A 57 18.58 4.73 3.67
N VAL A 58 17.66 4.25 4.51
CA VAL A 58 17.92 3.78 5.87
C VAL A 58 17.09 2.53 6.18
N VAL A 59 17.71 1.52 6.76
CA VAL A 59 17.00 0.32 7.24
C VAL A 59 16.93 0.35 8.76
N ALA A 60 15.77 0.00 9.33
CA ALA A 60 15.60 -0.15 10.77
C ALA A 60 15.67 -1.63 11.20
N ARG A 61 16.28 -1.90 12.35
CA ARG A 61 16.31 -3.22 12.98
C ARG A 61 14.91 -3.79 13.17
N ALA A 62 13.97 -2.95 13.61
CA ALA A 62 12.58 -3.35 13.85
C ALA A 62 11.94 -3.92 12.58
N ASP A 63 12.16 -3.31 11.41
CA ASP A 63 11.61 -3.78 10.14
C ASP A 63 12.18 -5.16 9.77
N VAL A 64 13.49 -5.35 9.99
CA VAL A 64 14.18 -6.63 9.76
C VAL A 64 13.64 -7.72 10.69
N GLU A 65 13.44 -7.41 11.97
CA GLU A 65 12.87 -8.35 12.95
C GLU A 65 11.42 -8.70 12.63
N THR A 66 10.61 -7.71 12.23
CA THR A 66 9.24 -7.91 11.74
C THR A 66 9.22 -8.82 10.52
N LEU A 67 10.08 -8.59 9.53
CA LEU A 67 10.20 -9.45 8.34
C LEU A 67 10.66 -10.88 8.68
N ARG A 68 11.57 -11.05 9.66
CA ARG A 68 11.98 -12.39 10.15
C ARG A 68 10.84 -13.12 10.88
N GLY A 69 10.00 -12.37 11.61
CA GLY A 69 8.92 -12.90 12.43
C GLY A 69 7.70 -13.37 11.66
N TYR A 70 7.49 -12.88 10.43
CA TYR A 70 6.43 -13.41 9.57
C TYR A 70 6.80 -14.80 9.04
N PRO A 71 5.87 -15.78 9.09
CA PRO A 71 6.11 -17.07 8.47
C PRO A 71 6.46 -16.82 7.00
N ARG A 72 7.53 -17.47 6.51
CA ARG A 72 7.85 -17.48 5.07
C ARG A 72 6.70 -18.16 4.37
N LEU A 73 5.69 -17.39 3.98
CA LEU A 73 4.59 -17.85 3.16
C LEU A 73 5.22 -18.44 1.89
N LEU A 74 4.71 -19.58 1.43
CA LEU A 74 5.22 -20.24 0.22
C LEU A 74 5.02 -19.38 -1.05
N GLY A 75 4.26 -18.28 -0.95
CA GLY A 75 4.28 -17.13 -1.85
C GLY A 75 4.63 -15.85 -1.08
N GLY A 76 5.05 -14.78 -1.77
CA GLY A 76 5.57 -13.52 -1.18
C GLY A 76 4.63 -12.71 -0.28
N GLY A 77 3.57 -13.29 0.30
CA GLY A 77 2.60 -12.59 1.13
C GLY A 77 1.91 -11.44 0.41
N SER A 78 1.44 -10.44 1.16
CA SER A 78 0.98 -9.16 0.60
C SER A 78 2.15 -8.17 0.45
N VAL A 79 3.26 -8.64 -0.12
CA VAL A 79 4.45 -7.84 -0.42
C VAL A 79 4.57 -7.73 -1.94
N GLY A 80 4.76 -6.52 -2.44
CA GLY A 80 4.95 -6.23 -3.86
C GLY A 80 6.28 -6.73 -4.40
N PRO A 81 6.47 -6.70 -5.73
CA PRO A 81 7.74 -7.07 -6.37
C PRO A 81 8.93 -6.17 -5.98
N ASP A 82 8.64 -4.99 -5.44
CA ASP A 82 9.58 -4.00 -4.88
C ASP A 82 9.99 -4.31 -3.43
N GLY A 83 9.36 -5.29 -2.78
CA GLY A 83 9.62 -5.62 -1.38
C GLY A 83 8.80 -4.79 -0.38
N GLU A 84 7.92 -3.90 -0.85
CA GLU A 84 7.05 -3.10 0.01
C GLU A 84 5.70 -3.78 0.27
N LEU A 85 5.00 -3.39 1.33
CA LEU A 85 3.66 -3.92 1.60
C LEU A 85 2.67 -3.43 0.54
N MET A 86 1.83 -4.33 0.04
CA MET A 86 0.76 -3.97 -0.88
C MET A 86 -0.35 -3.18 -0.17
N VAL A 87 -0.75 -2.06 -0.76
CA VAL A 87 -1.79 -1.17 -0.26
C VAL A 87 -2.94 -1.08 -1.25
N GLY A 88 -4.16 -1.29 -0.75
CA GLY A 88 -5.41 -1.07 -1.48
C GLY A 88 -6.16 0.13 -0.95
N ALA A 89 -6.80 0.89 -1.85
CA ALA A 89 -7.63 2.04 -1.48
C ALA A 89 -9.03 1.95 -2.11
N ALA A 90 -10.05 2.47 -1.42
CA ALA A 90 -11.41 2.56 -1.94
C ALA A 90 -11.74 4.00 -2.37
N ILE A 91 -12.42 4.16 -3.50
CA ILE A 91 -12.95 5.44 -3.97
C ILE A 91 -14.40 5.28 -4.48
N GLY A 92 -15.12 6.39 -4.55
CA GLY A 92 -16.42 6.44 -5.21
C GLY A 92 -16.32 6.51 -6.73
N THR A 93 -17.44 6.84 -7.37
CA THR A 93 -17.55 6.95 -8.84
C THR A 93 -17.98 8.35 -9.27
N ARG A 94 -17.82 9.37 -8.43
CA ARG A 94 -18.17 10.75 -8.77
C ARG A 94 -16.99 11.43 -9.49
N GLU A 95 -17.27 12.51 -10.19
CA GLU A 95 -16.23 13.24 -10.93
C GLU A 95 -15.12 13.76 -10.01
N SER A 96 -15.48 14.17 -8.78
CA SER A 96 -14.51 14.55 -7.74
C SER A 96 -13.57 13.41 -7.34
N ASP A 97 -13.97 12.15 -7.50
CA ASP A 97 -13.13 11.01 -7.14
C ASP A 97 -11.98 10.79 -8.13
N LYS A 98 -12.05 11.36 -9.35
CA LYS A 98 -10.90 11.37 -10.27
C LYS A 98 -9.75 12.18 -9.70
N VAL A 99 -10.05 13.32 -9.08
CA VAL A 99 -9.06 14.17 -8.40
C VAL A 99 -8.54 13.49 -7.12
N ARG A 100 -9.39 12.73 -6.42
CA ARG A 100 -8.97 11.92 -5.25
C ARG A 100 -8.04 10.77 -5.63
N LEU A 101 -8.23 10.19 -6.82
CA LEU A 101 -7.43 9.05 -7.27
C LEU A 101 -5.96 9.44 -7.51
N GLU A 102 -5.70 10.61 -8.09
CA GLU A 102 -4.35 11.06 -8.42
C GLU A 102 -3.35 10.98 -7.24
N PRO A 103 -3.63 11.57 -6.06
CA PRO A 103 -2.72 11.47 -4.92
C PRO A 103 -2.58 10.04 -4.39
N LEU A 104 -3.60 9.18 -4.50
CA LEU A 104 -3.51 7.78 -4.09
C LEU A 104 -2.54 6.99 -4.98
N VAL A 105 -2.63 7.19 -6.29
CA VAL A 105 -1.70 6.58 -7.25
C VAL A 105 -0.29 7.12 -7.03
N LYS A 106 -0.14 8.43 -6.82
CA LYS A 106 1.15 9.05 -6.54
C LYS A 106 1.78 8.54 -5.23
N ALA A 107 0.96 8.20 -4.24
CA ALA A 107 1.41 7.60 -2.99
C ALA A 107 1.74 6.10 -3.09
N GLY A 108 1.56 5.47 -4.27
CA GLY A 108 1.94 4.08 -4.49
C GLY A 108 0.85 3.05 -4.21
N ALA A 109 -0.43 3.41 -4.19
CA ALA A 109 -1.50 2.42 -4.06
C ALA A 109 -1.42 1.38 -5.20
N ASN A 110 -1.36 0.09 -4.85
CA ASN A 110 -1.22 -0.99 -5.83
C ASN A 110 -2.56 -1.33 -6.50
N VAL A 111 -3.65 -1.23 -5.75
CA VAL A 111 -5.00 -1.57 -6.22
C VAL A 111 -6.03 -0.55 -5.73
N VAL A 112 -7.00 -0.23 -6.59
CA VAL A 112 -8.14 0.61 -6.22
C VAL A 112 -9.44 -0.17 -6.35
N VAL A 113 -10.33 0.01 -5.36
CA VAL A 113 -11.67 -0.58 -5.32
C VAL A 113 -12.71 0.51 -5.56
N LEU A 114 -13.57 0.34 -6.54
CA LEU A 114 -14.73 1.22 -6.73
C LEU A 114 -15.83 0.79 -5.76
N ASP A 115 -16.08 1.61 -4.75
CA ASP A 115 -17.00 1.31 -3.67
C ASP A 115 -18.42 1.78 -4.01
N SER A 116 -19.33 0.81 -4.16
CA SER A 116 -20.74 1.04 -4.40
C SER A 116 -21.55 -0.15 -3.93
N SER A 117 -22.75 0.11 -3.41
CA SER A 117 -23.70 -0.96 -3.11
C SER A 117 -24.18 -1.67 -4.39
N GLN A 118 -24.26 -0.97 -5.53
CA GLN A 118 -24.71 -1.50 -6.84
C GLN A 118 -23.82 -0.92 -7.95
N GLY A 119 -22.79 -1.67 -8.33
CA GLY A 119 -21.73 -1.19 -9.21
C GLY A 119 -22.06 -1.10 -10.69
N ASN A 120 -23.11 -1.81 -11.16
CA ASN A 120 -23.50 -1.78 -12.57
C ASN A 120 -24.27 -0.48 -12.88
N SER A 121 -23.51 0.60 -13.08
CA SER A 121 -23.99 1.94 -13.39
C SER A 121 -23.11 2.58 -14.46
N ILE A 122 -23.68 3.54 -15.19
CA ILE A 122 -22.93 4.32 -16.19
C ILE A 122 -21.75 5.04 -15.52
N TYR A 123 -21.94 5.57 -14.30
CA TYR A 123 -20.88 6.26 -13.56
C TYR A 123 -19.66 5.37 -13.30
N GLN A 124 -19.90 4.13 -12.84
CA GLN A 124 -18.80 3.21 -12.56
C GLN A 124 -18.13 2.73 -13.85
N ILE A 125 -18.91 2.42 -14.90
CA ILE A 125 -18.38 2.02 -16.20
C ILE A 125 -17.47 3.12 -16.79
N GLU A 126 -17.90 4.38 -16.73
CA GLU A 126 -17.08 5.49 -17.21
C GLU A 126 -15.87 5.76 -16.33
N MET A 127 -15.98 5.56 -15.01
CA MET A 127 -14.84 5.61 -14.09
C MET A 127 -13.81 4.52 -14.41
N ILE A 128 -14.24 3.27 -14.64
CA ILE A 128 -13.36 2.15 -15.03
C ILE A 128 -12.57 2.51 -16.29
N LYS A 129 -13.27 2.94 -17.35
CA LYS A 129 -12.64 3.34 -18.61
C LYS A 129 -11.67 4.52 -18.43
N TYR A 130 -11.98 5.46 -17.54
CA TYR A 130 -11.10 6.57 -17.22
C TYR A 130 -9.83 6.09 -16.51
N ILE A 131 -9.95 5.23 -15.50
CA ILE A 131 -8.82 4.70 -14.73
C ILE A 131 -7.91 3.87 -15.62
N LYS A 132 -8.45 2.91 -16.39
CA LYS A 132 -7.63 2.05 -17.25
C LYS A 132 -6.92 2.82 -18.37
N ARG A 133 -7.47 3.97 -18.80
CA ARG A 133 -6.79 4.88 -19.74
C ARG A 133 -5.71 5.73 -19.08
N THR A 134 -5.98 6.26 -17.89
CA THR A 134 -5.11 7.23 -17.21
C THR A 134 -3.97 6.54 -16.45
N TYR A 135 -4.27 5.40 -15.83
CA TYR A 135 -3.37 4.62 -14.98
C TYR A 135 -3.38 3.14 -15.40
N PRO A 136 -2.84 2.80 -16.59
CA PRO A 136 -2.97 1.45 -17.16
C PRO A 136 -2.31 0.34 -16.33
N LYS A 137 -1.37 0.70 -15.45
CA LYS A 137 -0.66 -0.22 -14.55
C LYS A 137 -1.35 -0.41 -13.19
N LEU A 138 -2.38 0.38 -12.89
CA LEU A 138 -3.10 0.29 -11.62
C LEU A 138 -4.13 -0.84 -11.71
N ASP A 139 -4.09 -1.74 -10.74
CA ASP A 139 -5.11 -2.79 -10.61
C ASP A 139 -6.43 -2.18 -10.13
N LEU A 140 -7.52 -2.58 -10.75
CA LEU A 140 -8.84 -2.03 -10.50
C LEU A 140 -9.85 -3.12 -10.19
N ILE A 141 -10.46 -3.04 -9.01
CA ILE A 141 -11.56 -3.91 -8.58
C ILE A 141 -12.87 -3.13 -8.71
N GLY A 142 -13.78 -3.63 -9.55
CA GLY A 142 -15.13 -3.08 -9.70
C GLY A 142 -16.18 -3.82 -8.88
N GLY A 143 -17.24 -3.12 -8.51
CA GLY A 143 -18.34 -3.71 -7.75
C GLY A 143 -19.24 -2.68 -7.05
N ASN A 144 -20.19 -3.12 -6.25
CA ASN A 144 -20.51 -4.53 -6.02
C ASN A 144 -21.46 -5.09 -7.09
N VAL A 145 -21.36 -6.41 -7.33
CA VAL A 145 -22.25 -7.14 -8.25
C VAL A 145 -22.83 -8.39 -7.56
N VAL A 146 -24.00 -8.85 -8.01
CA VAL A 146 -24.65 -10.10 -7.55
C VAL A 146 -25.26 -10.94 -8.68
N THR A 147 -25.25 -10.43 -9.92
CA THR A 147 -25.73 -11.15 -11.12
C THR A 147 -24.65 -11.27 -12.18
N MET A 148 -24.81 -12.27 -13.07
CA MET A 148 -23.89 -12.48 -14.19
C MET A 148 -23.87 -11.29 -15.16
N SER A 149 -25.02 -10.65 -15.40
CA SER A 149 -25.09 -9.50 -16.31
C SER A 149 -24.36 -8.27 -15.76
N GLN A 150 -24.42 -8.04 -14.45
CA GLN A 150 -23.65 -6.97 -13.80
C GLN A 150 -22.15 -7.24 -13.90
N ALA A 151 -21.73 -8.49 -13.64
CA ALA A 151 -20.33 -8.90 -13.76
C ALA A 151 -19.81 -8.74 -15.20
N ASP A 152 -20.55 -9.25 -16.19
CA ASP A 152 -20.19 -9.16 -17.62
C ASP A 152 -20.01 -7.69 -18.07
N ASN A 153 -20.89 -6.79 -17.63
CA ASN A 153 -20.77 -5.36 -17.93
C ASN A 153 -19.48 -4.74 -17.37
N LEU A 154 -19.12 -5.04 -16.13
CA LEU A 154 -17.91 -4.49 -15.51
C LEU A 154 -16.63 -5.13 -16.09
N ILE A 155 -16.65 -6.43 -16.38
CA ILE A 155 -15.55 -7.14 -17.06
C ILE A 155 -15.30 -6.50 -18.43
N LYS A 156 -16.36 -6.29 -19.22
CA LYS A 156 -16.25 -5.62 -20.53
C LYS A 156 -15.78 -4.17 -20.44
N ALA A 157 -16.04 -3.49 -19.32
CA ALA A 157 -15.52 -2.14 -19.09
C ALA A 157 -14.02 -2.13 -18.80
N GLY A 158 -13.44 -3.25 -18.32
CA GLY A 158 -11.99 -3.42 -18.15
C GLY A 158 -11.51 -3.50 -16.69
N VAL A 159 -12.34 -3.98 -15.76
CA VAL A 159 -11.88 -4.27 -14.39
C VAL A 159 -10.93 -5.47 -14.37
N ASP A 160 -9.96 -5.45 -13.46
CA ASP A 160 -9.02 -6.56 -13.24
C ASP A 160 -9.55 -7.55 -12.18
N GLY A 161 -10.49 -7.10 -11.33
CA GLY A 161 -11.17 -7.92 -10.34
C GLY A 161 -12.62 -7.48 -10.08
N LEU A 162 -13.40 -8.38 -9.48
CA LEU A 162 -14.79 -8.13 -9.09
C LEU A 162 -14.98 -8.24 -7.57
N ARG A 163 -15.73 -7.30 -7.00
CA ARG A 163 -16.25 -7.36 -5.63
C ARG A 163 -17.70 -7.83 -5.67
N VAL A 164 -17.98 -8.98 -5.07
CA VAL A 164 -19.29 -9.67 -5.15
C VAL A 164 -20.00 -9.64 -3.80
N GLY A 165 -21.24 -9.19 -3.79
CA GLY A 165 -22.12 -9.22 -2.61
C GLY A 165 -22.95 -7.96 -2.42
N MET A 166 -24.23 -8.15 -2.06
CA MET A 166 -25.18 -7.05 -1.86
C MET A 166 -26.21 -7.44 -0.80
N GLY A 167 -26.17 -6.74 0.34
CA GLY A 167 -27.02 -7.04 1.49
C GLY A 167 -26.58 -8.24 2.34
N SER A 168 -25.46 -8.88 2.03
CA SER A 168 -24.94 -10.05 2.76
C SER A 168 -24.04 -9.72 3.95
N GLY A 169 -23.64 -8.45 4.10
CA GLY A 169 -22.78 -8.01 5.21
C GLY A 169 -23.52 -8.03 6.55
N SER A 170 -22.82 -8.37 7.63
CA SER A 170 -23.40 -8.50 8.99
C SER A 170 -24.13 -7.27 9.50
N ILE A 171 -23.74 -6.08 9.03
CA ILE A 171 -24.36 -4.78 9.38
C ILE A 171 -25.18 -4.17 8.23
N CYS A 172 -25.28 -4.85 7.09
CA CYS A 172 -25.86 -4.31 5.87
C CYS A 172 -27.38 -4.57 5.86
N THR A 173 -28.18 -3.52 5.74
CA THR A 173 -29.65 -3.62 5.69
C THR A 173 -30.20 -3.45 4.27
N THR A 174 -29.37 -3.53 3.23
CA THR A 174 -29.78 -3.27 1.83
C THR A 174 -30.89 -4.20 1.36
N GLN A 175 -30.87 -5.48 1.76
CA GLN A 175 -31.94 -6.41 1.42
C GLN A 175 -33.28 -5.98 2.04
N GLU A 176 -33.27 -5.54 3.29
CA GLU A 176 -34.49 -5.16 4.00
C GLU A 176 -35.04 -3.79 3.62
N VAL A 177 -34.15 -2.83 3.38
CA VAL A 177 -34.54 -1.43 3.07
C VAL A 177 -34.81 -1.24 1.58
N CYS A 178 -34.04 -1.88 0.71
CA CYS A 178 -34.11 -1.68 -0.74
C CYS A 178 -34.77 -2.85 -1.49
N ALA A 179 -35.17 -3.92 -0.79
CA ALA A 179 -35.74 -5.15 -1.38
C ALA A 179 -34.86 -5.76 -2.49
N VAL A 180 -33.55 -5.52 -2.43
CA VAL A 180 -32.58 -5.89 -3.46
C VAL A 180 -31.32 -6.46 -2.81
N GLY A 181 -30.85 -7.59 -3.36
CA GLY A 181 -29.66 -8.30 -2.92
C GLY A 181 -29.68 -9.73 -3.43
N ARG A 182 -28.79 -10.57 -2.91
CA ARG A 182 -28.77 -12.02 -3.18
C ARG A 182 -28.09 -12.73 -2.01
N GLY A 183 -28.53 -13.97 -1.72
CA GLY A 183 -27.78 -14.86 -0.82
C GLY A 183 -26.35 -15.05 -1.32
N GLN A 184 -25.38 -14.95 -0.42
CA GLN A 184 -23.95 -15.04 -0.74
C GLN A 184 -23.49 -16.49 -0.88
#